data_AF-Q1QQL9-F1
#
_entry.id   AF-Q1QQL9-F1
#
_cell.length_a   1.000
_cell.length_b   1.000
_cell.length_c   1.000
_cell.angle_alpha   90.00
_cell.angle_beta   90.00
_cell.angle_gamma   90.00
#
_symmetry.space_group_name_H-M   'P 1'
#
loop_
_entity.id
_entity.type
_entity.pdbx_description
1 polymer ?
#
loop_
_entity_poly.entity_id
_entity_poly.type
_entity_poly.pdbx_seq_one_letter_code
_entity_poly.pdbx_strand_id
1 'polypeptide(L)'
;MSALLSPPEDIVMCKHVHIESARAALARAAWVRGEAPAYGEDAVTDLLTDIRHLCAAAGLDFDRCDRVAAMHFEAEHGGAS
;
A
#
# COMPACT_ATOMS: atom_id res chain seq x y z
N MET A 1 36.14 -0.62 -14.89
CA MET A 1 35.04 -1.59 -15.04
C MET A 1 34.13 -1.41 -13.84
N SER A 2 33.07 -0.61 -13.99
CA SER A 2 32.11 -0.34 -12.92
C SER A 2 31.12 -1.50 -12.88
N ALA A 3 31.17 -2.32 -11.83
CA ALA A 3 30.15 -3.33 -11.58
C ALA A 3 28.89 -2.59 -11.11
N LEU A 4 27.87 -2.56 -11.97
CA LEU A 4 26.50 -2.28 -11.58
C LEU A 4 26.10 -3.36 -10.56
N LEU A 5 26.07 -3.02 -9.27
CA LEU A 5 25.34 -3.81 -8.29
C LEU A 5 23.86 -3.74 -8.72
N SER A 6 23.38 -4.78 -9.39
CA SER A 6 21.95 -5.03 -9.45
C SER A 6 21.45 -5.12 -8.00
N PRO A 7 20.37 -4.39 -7.63
CA PRO A 7 19.79 -4.54 -6.31
C PRO A 7 19.39 -6.01 -6.09
N PRO A 8 19.49 -6.53 -4.87
CA PRO A 8 19.13 -7.92 -4.57
C PRO A 8 17.67 -8.16 -5.01
N GLU A 9 17.46 -9.23 -5.78
CA GLU A 9 16.17 -9.56 -6.41
C GLU A 9 15.03 -9.66 -5.38
N ASP A 10 15.35 -10.02 -4.13
CA ASP A 10 14.41 -10.09 -3.01
C ASP A 10 13.75 -8.73 -2.67
N ILE A 11 14.51 -7.63 -2.71
CA ILE A 11 13.99 -6.28 -2.44
C ILE A 11 13.09 -5.80 -3.60
N VAL A 12 13.46 -6.17 -4.83
CA VAL A 12 12.68 -5.85 -6.04
C VAL A 12 11.37 -6.64 -6.07
N MET A 13 11.39 -7.90 -5.62
CA MET A 13 10.22 -8.77 -5.61
C MET A 13 9.19 -8.37 -4.53
N CYS A 14 9.62 -8.00 -3.31
CA CYS A 14 8.70 -7.49 -2.28
C CYS A 14 7.97 -6.21 -2.72
N LYS A 15 8.68 -5.25 -3.34
CA LYS A 15 8.06 -4.02 -3.87
C LYS A 15 7.00 -4.30 -4.92
N HIS A 16 7.24 -5.29 -5.79
CA HIS A 16 6.25 -5.71 -6.78
C HIS A 16 4.99 -6.29 -6.13
N VAL A 17 5.13 -7.08 -5.07
CA VAL A 17 3.99 -7.65 -4.32
C VAL A 17 3.16 -6.55 -3.64
N HIS A 18 3.79 -5.51 -3.06
CA HIS A 18 3.06 -4.41 -2.43
C HIS A 18 2.22 -3.62 -3.43
N ILE A 19 2.77 -3.34 -4.62
CA ILE A 19 2.05 -2.61 -5.69
C ILE A 19 0.86 -3.44 -6.19
N GLU A 20 1.06 -4.72 -6.48
CA GLU A 20 -0.02 -5.58 -6.98
C GLU A 20 -1.12 -5.81 -5.92
N SER A 21 -0.73 -5.89 -4.65
CA SER A 21 -1.70 -5.97 -3.54
C SER A 21 -2.53 -4.71 -3.43
N ALA A 22 -1.91 -3.52 -3.56
CA ALA A 22 -2.62 -2.24 -3.56
C ALA A 22 -3.57 -2.12 -4.77
N ARG A 23 -3.12 -2.52 -5.97
CA ARG A 23 -3.96 -2.56 -7.18
C ARG A 23 -5.17 -3.47 -7.00
N ALA A 24 -4.98 -4.66 -6.43
CA ALA A 24 -6.06 -5.60 -6.17
C ALA A 24 -7.09 -5.02 -5.18
N ALA A 25 -6.63 -4.33 -4.13
CA ALA A 25 -7.52 -3.67 -3.16
C ALA A 25 -8.35 -2.56 -3.84
N LEU A 26 -7.72 -1.70 -4.65
CA LEU A 26 -8.40 -0.65 -5.41
C LEU A 26 -9.45 -1.22 -6.37
N ALA A 27 -9.08 -2.24 -7.15
CA ALA A 27 -10.01 -2.90 -8.06
C ALA A 27 -11.19 -3.53 -7.32
N ARG A 28 -10.94 -4.12 -6.14
CA ARG A 28 -12.00 -4.72 -5.30
C ARG A 28 -12.96 -3.67 -4.76
N ALA A 29 -12.45 -2.52 -4.32
CA ALA A 29 -13.27 -1.42 -3.81
C ALA A 29 -14.14 -0.80 -4.91
N ALA A 30 -13.57 -0.53 -6.08
CA ALA A 30 -14.33 -0.05 -7.25
C ALA A 30 -15.45 -1.03 -7.63
N TRP A 31 -15.18 -2.34 -7.61
CA TRP A 31 -16.22 -3.35 -7.88
C TRP A 31 -17.37 -3.31 -6.85
N VAL A 32 -17.09 -3.08 -5.56
CA VAL A 32 -18.15 -2.96 -4.53
C VAL A 32 -19.03 -1.74 -4.80
N ARG A 33 -18.46 -0.66 -5.33
CA ARG A 33 -19.19 0.56 -5.74
C ARG A 33 -19.91 0.45 -7.08
N GLY A 34 -19.68 -0.63 -7.85
CA GLY A 34 -20.20 -0.77 -9.21
C GLY A 34 -19.47 0.12 -10.24
N GLU A 35 -18.24 0.52 -9.92
CA GLU A 35 -17.41 1.41 -10.73
C GLU A 35 -16.33 0.62 -11.48
N ALA A 36 -15.77 1.24 -12.54
CA ALA A 36 -14.58 0.72 -13.18
C ALA A 36 -13.34 0.95 -12.28
N PRO A 37 -12.37 0.01 -12.22
CA PRO A 37 -11.14 0.20 -11.46
C PRO A 37 -10.38 1.47 -11.86
N ALA A 38 -10.04 2.28 -10.87
CA ALA A 38 -9.19 3.46 -11.01
C ALA A 38 -8.00 3.36 -10.06
N TYR A 39 -6.88 3.98 -10.45
CA TYR A 39 -5.59 3.90 -9.72
C TYR A 39 -4.98 5.28 -9.45
N GLY A 40 -5.79 6.34 -9.55
CA GLY A 40 -5.39 7.72 -9.26
C GLY A 40 -5.54 8.09 -7.79
N GLU A 41 -5.15 9.31 -7.45
CA GLU A 41 -5.19 9.85 -6.08
C GLU A 41 -6.59 9.80 -5.46
N ASP A 42 -7.63 10.10 -6.25
CA ASP A 42 -9.03 10.03 -5.80
C ASP A 42 -9.41 8.60 -5.38
N ALA A 43 -9.06 7.60 -6.18
CA ALA A 43 -9.36 6.20 -5.90
C ALA A 43 -8.62 5.69 -4.65
N VAL A 44 -7.38 6.15 -4.44
CA VAL A 44 -6.62 5.88 -3.22
C VAL A 44 -7.28 6.54 -2.01
N THR A 45 -7.71 7.79 -2.15
CA THR A 45 -8.37 8.55 -1.08
C THR A 45 -9.69 7.91 -0.68
N ASP A 46 -10.49 7.47 -1.65
CA ASP A 46 -11.74 6.75 -1.40
C ASP A 46 -11.49 5.42 -0.68
N LEU A 47 -10.49 4.64 -1.11
CA LEU A 47 -10.13 3.39 -0.44
C LEU A 47 -9.66 3.64 1.00
N LEU A 48 -8.86 4.67 1.26
CA LEU A 48 -8.45 5.04 2.61
C LEU A 48 -9.65 5.46 3.48
N THR A 49 -10.64 6.14 2.88
CA THR A 49 -11.89 6.51 3.56
C THR A 49 -12.71 5.27 3.93
N ASP A 50 -12.82 4.29 3.02
CA ASP A 50 -13.48 3.02 3.31
C ASP A 50 -12.79 2.27 4.45
N ILE A 51 -11.45 2.24 4.46
CA ILE A 51 -10.67 1.59 5.53
C ILE A 51 -10.90 2.30 6.87
N ARG A 52 -11.02 3.63 6.91
CA ARG A 52 -11.38 4.36 8.14
C ARG A 52 -12.74 3.94 8.67
N HIS A 53 -13.74 3.80 7.79
CA HIS A 53 -15.06 3.31 8.17
C HIS A 53 -15.01 1.87 8.69
N LEU A 54 -14.23 0.99 8.04
CA LEU A 54 -14.01 -0.38 8.49
C LEU A 54 -13.37 -0.41 9.89
N CYS A 55 -12.32 0.38 10.12
CA CYS A 55 -11.67 0.47 11.43
C CYS A 55 -12.64 0.94 12.51
N ALA A 56 -13.45 1.96 12.24
CA ALA A 56 -14.46 2.43 13.17
C ALA A 56 -15.49 1.36 13.52
N ALA A 57 -15.97 0.59 12.52
CA ALA A 57 -16.90 -0.50 12.72
C ALA A 57 -16.30 -1.69 13.49
N ALA A 58 -15.00 -1.94 13.31
CA ALA A 58 -14.27 -3.04 13.94
C ALA A 58 -13.63 -2.68 15.29
N GLY A 59 -13.70 -1.40 15.72
CA GLY A 59 -13.02 -0.93 16.94
C GLY A 59 -11.49 -0.86 16.82
N LEU A 60 -10.97 -0.69 15.60
CA LEU A 60 -9.53 -0.56 15.33
C LEU A 60 -9.12 0.93 15.30
N ASP A 61 -7.93 1.23 15.83
CA ASP A 61 -7.32 2.56 15.76
C ASP A 61 -6.63 2.76 14.40
N PHE A 62 -7.33 3.43 13.48
CA PHE A 62 -6.81 3.72 12.14
C PHE A 62 -5.51 4.53 12.18
N ASP A 63 -5.43 5.56 13.04
CA ASP A 63 -4.25 6.43 13.10
C ASP A 63 -3.03 5.68 13.59
N ARG A 64 -3.21 4.71 14.50
CA ARG A 64 -2.12 3.80 14.91
C ARG A 64 -1.71 2.87 13.77
N CYS A 65 -2.66 2.30 13.03
CA CYS A 65 -2.36 1.45 11.87
C CYS A 65 -1.57 2.23 10.80
N ASP A 66 -1.99 3.45 10.49
CA ASP A 66 -1.35 4.34 9.53
C ASP A 66 0.10 4.67 9.93
N ARG A 67 0.32 5.07 11.18
CA ARG A 67 1.69 5.33 11.69
C ARG A 67 2.60 4.11 11.59
N VAL A 68 2.11 2.92 11.95
CA VAL A 68 2.90 1.69 11.87
C VAL A 68 3.19 1.32 10.40
N ALA A 69 2.22 1.48 9.51
CA ALA A 69 2.41 1.25 8.08
C ALA A 69 3.49 2.19 7.49
N ALA A 70 3.47 3.47 7.86
CA ALA A 70 4.51 4.41 7.48
C ALA A 70 5.90 3.99 7.98
N MET A 71 6.00 3.52 9.23
CA MET A 71 7.27 3.00 9.77
C MET A 71 7.79 1.78 8.98
N HIS A 72 6.91 0.86 8.58
CA HIS A 72 7.31 -0.28 7.74
C HIS A 72 7.78 0.17 6.36
N PHE A 73 7.05 1.10 5.73
CA PHE A 73 7.43 1.65 4.43
C PHE A 73 8.82 2.31 4.48
N GLU A 74 9.07 3.15 5.48
CA GLU A 74 10.38 3.79 5.67
C GLU A 74 11.48 2.76 5.96
N ALA A 75 11.21 1.73 6.77
CA ALA A 75 12.19 0.67 7.04
C ALA A 75 12.58 -0.13 5.79
N GLU A 76 11.63 -0.37 4.88
CA GLU A 76 11.87 -1.04 3.59
C GLU A 76 12.60 -0.15 2.57
N HIS A 77 12.50 1.18 2.70
CA HIS A 77 13.10 2.15 1.77
C HIS A 77 14.40 2.79 2.26
N GLY A 78 14.63 2.81 3.57
CA GLY A 78 15.74 3.50 4.22
C GLY A 78 16.72 2.58 4.95
N GLY A 79 16.83 1.31 4.56
CA GLY A 79 17.60 0.28 5.26
C GLY A 79 18.91 0.80 5.88
N ALA A 80 18.97 0.74 7.22
CA ALA A 80 20.14 0.96 8.10
C ALA A 80 21.13 2.06 7.63
N SER A 81 21.06 3.23 8.27
CA SER A 81 22.24 4.09 8.33
C SER A 81 23.32 3.49 9.23
#